data_AF-A0A3B8SQZ7-F1
#
_entry.id   AF-A0A3B8SQZ7-F1
#
_cell.length_a   1.000
_cell.length_b   1.000
_cell.length_c   1.000
_cell.angle_alpha   90.00
_cell.angle_beta   90.00
_cell.angle_gamma   90.00
#
_symmetry.space_group_name_H-M   'P 1'
#
loop_
_entity.id
_entity.type
_entity.pdbx_description
1 polymer ?
#
loop_
_entity_poly.entity_id
_entity_poly.type
_entity_poly.pdbx_seq_one_letter_code
_entity_poly.pdbx_strand_id
1 'polypeptide(L)'
;MTNVKKNERYIPTKNYVIAAVIVIGIILLTWYGFSWYKIIKENKVSTSYLISEKIISNELNGLEEVADVFSEVPNSYYVYISYTGDEEIYKMEEELSSLIKDYHLADNFYFFNVSSFKDDKDCIDKINEVFNLEDNKVTSIPTIIYFKDGKASNIIKNEGRGIMSVGEFQKMLDINGVTKE
;
A
#
# COMPACT_ATOMS: atom_id res chain seq x y z
N MET A 1 -58.71 1.86 -56.92
CA MET A 1 -57.60 1.34 -56.09
C MET A 1 -56.43 2.30 -56.20
N THR A 2 -56.24 3.14 -55.19
CA THR A 2 -55.19 4.17 -55.16
C THR A 2 -53.87 3.54 -54.74
N ASN A 3 -52.89 3.53 -55.65
CA ASN A 3 -51.55 3.02 -55.38
C ASN A 3 -50.77 4.03 -54.52
N VAL A 4 -50.64 3.76 -53.23
CA VAL A 4 -49.78 4.53 -52.32
C VAL A 4 -48.34 4.09 -52.57
N LYS A 5 -47.59 4.84 -53.39
CA LYS A 5 -46.14 4.63 -53.52
C LYS A 5 -45.47 4.99 -52.20
N LYS A 6 -44.95 3.97 -51.52
CA LYS A 6 -44.12 4.11 -50.33
C LYS A 6 -42.77 4.68 -50.77
N ASN A 7 -42.48 5.94 -50.40
CA ASN A 7 -41.19 6.56 -50.65
C ASN A 7 -40.14 5.89 -49.75
N GLU A 8 -39.45 4.89 -50.26
CA GLU A 8 -38.27 4.34 -49.62
C GLU A 8 -37.17 5.40 -49.68
N ARG A 9 -36.85 6.00 -48.52
CA ARG A 9 -35.74 6.94 -48.40
C ARG A 9 -34.44 6.19 -48.69
N TYR A 10 -33.79 6.50 -49.81
CA TYR A 10 -32.45 6.01 -50.10
C TYR A 10 -31.47 6.61 -49.09
N ILE A 11 -31.01 5.79 -48.14
CA ILE A 11 -29.98 6.19 -47.18
C ILE A 11 -28.64 5.85 -47.83
N PRO A 12 -27.81 6.84 -48.20
CA PRO A 12 -26.52 6.56 -48.80
C PRO A 12 -25.62 5.80 -47.82
N THR A 13 -24.94 4.75 -48.30
CA THR A 13 -24.05 3.87 -47.51
C THR A 13 -22.97 4.62 -46.73
N LYS A 14 -22.58 5.81 -47.21
CA LYS A 14 -21.65 6.72 -46.54
C LYS A 14 -22.10 7.11 -45.12
N ASN A 15 -23.41 7.23 -44.88
CA ASN A 15 -23.94 7.59 -43.56
C ASN A 15 -23.80 6.44 -42.55
N TYR A 16 -23.89 5.19 -43.01
CA TYR A 16 -23.63 4.01 -42.17
C TYR A 16 -22.14 3.87 -41.83
N VAL A 17 -21.24 4.19 -42.78
CA VAL A 17 -19.80 4.22 -42.54
C VAL A 17 -19.45 5.28 -41.50
N ILE A 18 -20.01 6.49 -41.61
CA ILE A 18 -19.81 7.56 -40.61
C ILE A 18 -20.33 7.12 -39.23
N ALA A 19 -21.51 6.51 -39.16
CA ALA A 19 -22.05 5.98 -37.91
C ALA A 19 -21.15 4.89 -37.29
N ALA A 20 -20.61 3.97 -38.10
CA ALA A 20 -19.69 2.94 -37.63
C ALA A 20 -18.38 3.54 -37.06
N VAL A 21 -17.84 4.57 -37.71
CA VAL A 21 -16.65 5.29 -37.21
C VAL A 21 -16.94 5.97 -35.87
N ILE A 22 -18.12 6.58 -35.70
CA ILE A 22 -18.52 7.19 -34.43
C ILE A 22 -18.60 6.13 -33.32
N VAL A 23 -19.21 4.98 -33.59
CA VAL A 23 -19.30 3.87 -32.62
C VAL A 23 -17.92 3.36 -32.23
N ILE A 24 -17.03 3.14 -33.20
CA ILE A 24 -15.64 2.74 -32.94
C ILE A 24 -14.91 3.81 -32.11
N GLY A 25 -15.12 5.09 -32.41
CA GLY A 25 -14.56 6.19 -31.64
C GLY A 25 -14.99 6.18 -30.17
N ILE A 26 -16.27 5.92 -29.90
CA ILE A 26 -16.79 5.80 -28.52
C ILE A 26 -16.15 4.61 -27.79
N ILE A 27 -16.01 3.47 -28.46
CA ILE A 27 -15.36 2.27 -27.89
C ILE A 27 -13.90 2.58 -27.51
N LEU A 28 -13.15 3.22 -28.41
CA LEU A 28 -11.75 3.59 -28.17
C LEU A 28 -11.61 4.60 -27.03
N LEU A 29 -12.48 5.62 -26.98
CA LEU A 29 -12.47 6.60 -25.89
C LEU A 29 -12.77 5.96 -24.53
N THR A 30 -13.76 5.06 -24.48
CA THR A 30 -14.12 4.34 -23.26
C THR A 30 -12.96 3.44 -22.80
N TRP A 31 -12.33 2.73 -23.74
CA TRP A 31 -11.18 1.88 -23.44
C TRP A 31 -9.97 2.69 -22.96
N TYR A 32 -9.69 3.82 -23.60
CA TYR A 32 -8.61 4.73 -23.20
C TYR A 32 -8.83 5.29 -21.81
N GLY A 33 -10.04 5.77 -21.50
CA GLY A 33 -10.40 6.26 -20.17
C GLY A 33 -10.27 5.19 -19.10
N PHE A 34 -10.69 3.95 -19.38
CA PHE A 34 -10.54 2.83 -18.45
C PHE A 34 -9.06 2.48 -18.21
N SER A 35 -8.25 2.46 -19.26
CA SER A 35 -6.81 2.19 -19.14
C SER A 35 -6.10 3.26 -18.33
N TRP A 36 -6.45 4.54 -18.55
CA TRP A 36 -5.92 5.66 -17.76
C TRP A 36 -6.32 5.58 -16.29
N TYR A 37 -7.61 5.31 -16.02
CA TYR A 37 -8.10 5.14 -14.65
C TYR A 37 -7.35 4.02 -13.92
N LYS A 38 -7.13 2.88 -14.60
CA LYS A 38 -6.37 1.77 -14.03
C LYS A 38 -4.93 2.16 -13.68
N ILE A 39 -4.23 2.85 -14.59
CA ILE A 39 -2.85 3.32 -14.36
C ILE A 39 -2.80 4.28 -13.17
N ILE A 40 -3.73 5.24 -13.09
CA ILE A 40 -3.78 6.19 -11.95
C ILE A 40 -4.00 5.44 -10.64
N LYS A 41 -4.88 4.44 -10.65
CA LYS A 41 -5.18 3.64 -9.46
C LYS A 41 -3.98 2.80 -9.03
N GLU A 42 -3.32 2.13 -9.97
CA GLU A 42 -2.10 1.34 -9.72
C GLU A 42 -0.95 2.22 -9.24
N ASN A 43 -0.76 3.40 -9.84
CA ASN A 43 0.27 4.36 -9.41
C ASN A 43 0.02 4.94 -8.02
N LYS A 44 -1.24 5.05 -7.59
CA LYS A 44 -1.54 5.56 -6.24
C LYS A 44 -1.03 4.62 -5.17
N VAL A 45 -1.21 3.31 -5.37
CA VAL A 45 -0.85 2.27 -4.38
C VAL A 45 0.54 1.69 -4.59
N SER A 46 1.25 2.05 -5.66
CA SER A 46 2.62 1.58 -5.92
C SER A 46 3.66 2.09 -4.92
N THR A 47 3.29 3.08 -4.10
CA THR A 47 4.08 3.59 -2.98
C THR A 47 3.26 3.54 -1.71
N SER A 48 3.93 3.36 -0.56
CA SER A 48 3.28 3.48 0.75
C SER A 48 2.71 4.89 0.93
N TYR A 49 1.51 4.99 1.52
CA TYR A 49 0.91 6.27 1.91
C TYR A 49 1.81 7.06 2.87
N LEU A 50 2.51 6.37 3.77
CA LEU A 50 3.39 7.00 4.76
C LEU A 50 4.57 7.73 4.09
N ILE A 51 5.06 7.19 2.98
CA ILE A 51 6.14 7.78 2.17
C ILE A 51 5.59 8.84 1.22
N SER A 52 4.50 8.54 0.50
CA SER A 52 3.94 9.47 -0.49
C SER A 52 3.50 10.79 0.12
N GLU A 53 2.90 10.75 1.31
CA GLU A 53 2.45 11.92 2.06
C GLU A 53 3.54 12.51 2.98
N LYS A 54 4.77 11.98 2.93
CA LYS A 54 5.92 12.41 3.74
C LYS A 54 5.63 12.41 5.24
N ILE A 55 4.90 11.40 5.70
CA ILE A 55 4.62 11.18 7.12
C ILE A 55 5.89 10.73 7.84
N ILE A 56 6.66 9.88 7.16
CA ILE A 56 7.97 9.39 7.59
C ILE A 56 8.94 9.60 6.43
N SER A 57 10.22 9.80 6.75
CA SER A 57 11.27 10.00 5.73
C SER A 57 12.19 8.79 5.57
N ASN A 58 12.12 7.85 6.50
CA ASN A 58 13.05 6.71 6.58
C ASN A 58 12.43 5.48 5.90
N GLU A 59 12.64 5.32 4.59
CA GLU A 59 12.32 4.11 3.85
C GLU A 59 13.56 3.24 3.69
N LEU A 60 13.42 1.96 3.98
CA LEU A 60 14.41 0.91 3.79
C LEU A 60 13.90 -0.03 2.72
N ASN A 61 14.61 -0.12 1.59
CA ASN A 61 14.18 -0.87 0.40
C ASN A 61 14.90 -2.23 0.25
N GLY A 62 15.87 -2.51 1.11
CA GLY A 62 16.66 -3.74 1.06
C GLY A 62 17.08 -4.25 2.43
N LEU A 63 17.26 -5.57 2.53
CA LEU A 63 17.73 -6.24 3.74
C LEU A 63 19.14 -5.77 4.17
N GLU A 64 19.96 -5.34 3.21
CA GLU A 64 21.32 -4.83 3.46
C GLU A 64 21.30 -3.47 4.18
N GLU A 65 20.34 -2.60 3.85
CA GLU A 65 20.20 -1.27 4.45
C GLU A 65 19.78 -1.33 5.94
N VAL A 66 19.11 -2.41 6.33
CA VAL A 66 18.60 -2.63 7.69
C VAL A 66 19.75 -2.70 8.70
N ALA A 67 20.80 -3.47 8.41
CA ALA A 67 21.92 -3.65 9.33
C ALA A 67 22.70 -2.35 9.56
N ASP A 68 22.90 -1.56 8.50
CA ASP A 68 23.66 -0.31 8.56
C ASP A 68 22.89 0.78 9.31
N VAL A 69 21.58 0.95 9.00
CA VAL A 69 20.74 2.00 9.61
C VAL A 69 20.53 1.75 11.10
N PHE A 70 20.35 0.50 11.51
CA PHE A 70 20.06 0.20 12.91
C PHE A 70 21.29 0.16 13.83
N SER A 71 22.48 0.48 13.30
CA SER A 71 23.70 0.66 14.11
C SER A 71 23.82 2.05 14.76
N GLU A 72 23.11 3.06 14.23
CA GLU A 72 23.21 4.48 14.65
C GLU A 72 21.90 5.05 15.23
N VAL A 73 20.89 4.20 15.45
CA VAL A 73 19.52 4.60 15.79
C VAL A 73 19.33 5.06 17.24
N PRO A 74 18.24 5.83 17.49
CA PRO A 74 17.80 6.20 18.82
C PRO A 74 17.57 5.01 19.77
N ASN A 75 17.54 5.28 21.08
CA ASN A 75 17.26 4.27 22.11
C ASN A 75 15.92 3.53 21.92
N SER A 76 14.96 4.12 21.22
CA SER A 76 13.68 3.47 20.92
C SER A 76 13.15 3.89 19.55
N TYR A 77 12.76 2.92 18.73
CA TYR A 77 12.26 3.15 17.38
C TYR A 77 11.24 2.08 16.97
N TYR A 78 10.47 2.39 15.93
CA TYR A 78 9.45 1.52 15.36
C TYR A 78 9.85 1.16 13.94
N VAL A 79 9.73 -0.12 13.60
CA VAL A 79 9.91 -0.60 12.23
C VAL A 79 8.59 -1.16 11.74
N TYR A 80 8.00 -0.47 10.76
CA TYR A 80 6.82 -0.93 10.04
C TYR A 80 7.25 -1.72 8.82
N ILE A 81 6.86 -2.99 8.76
CA ILE A 81 7.21 -3.91 7.70
C ILE A 81 5.97 -4.16 6.87
N SER A 82 5.99 -3.76 5.60
CA SER A 82 4.83 -3.87 4.71
C SER A 82 5.24 -3.91 3.24
N TYR A 83 4.25 -4.08 2.37
CA TYR A 83 4.39 -4.11 0.92
C TYR A 83 3.41 -3.13 0.26
N THR A 84 3.76 -2.71 -0.94
CA THR A 84 3.00 -1.77 -1.77
C THR A 84 2.17 -2.52 -2.81
N GLY A 85 1.25 -1.81 -3.47
CA GLY A 85 0.37 -2.37 -4.49
C GLY A 85 -0.96 -2.93 -3.97
N ASP A 86 -1.24 -2.78 -2.68
CA ASP A 86 -2.47 -3.26 -2.03
C ASP A 86 -3.32 -2.11 -1.47
N GLU A 87 -4.60 -2.06 -1.84
CA GLU A 87 -5.53 -0.98 -1.45
C GLU A 87 -5.95 -1.05 0.03
N GLU A 88 -6.02 -2.25 0.62
CA GLU A 88 -6.38 -2.40 2.02
C GLU A 88 -5.23 -1.93 2.91
N ILE A 89 -3.99 -2.26 2.53
CA ILE A 89 -2.79 -1.75 3.19
C ILE A 89 -2.71 -0.23 3.08
N TYR A 90 -2.90 0.33 1.88
CA TYR A 90 -2.83 1.78 1.69
C TYR A 90 -3.82 2.55 2.58
N LYS A 91 -5.04 2.02 2.76
CA LYS A 91 -6.04 2.61 3.67
C LYS A 91 -5.66 2.44 5.14
N MET A 92 -5.11 1.28 5.51
CA MET A 92 -4.62 1.07 6.87
C MET A 92 -3.46 2.02 7.20
N GLU A 93 -2.57 2.29 6.24
CA GLU A 93 -1.51 3.29 6.38
C GLU A 93 -2.05 4.72 6.54
N GLU A 94 -3.16 5.06 5.88
CA GLU A 94 -3.85 6.34 6.06
C GLU A 94 -4.31 6.53 7.52
N GLU A 95 -4.94 5.50 8.10
CA GLU A 95 -5.34 5.49 9.51
C GLU A 95 -4.11 5.52 10.44
N LEU A 96 -3.09 4.72 10.15
CA LEU A 96 -1.83 4.66 10.90
C LEU A 96 -1.11 6.01 10.91
N SER A 97 -1.16 6.76 9.80
CA SER A 97 -0.54 8.08 9.68
C SER A 97 -1.07 9.07 10.71
N SER A 98 -2.34 8.95 11.07
CA SER A 98 -2.97 9.82 12.07
C SER A 98 -2.38 9.54 13.44
N LEU A 99 -2.17 8.28 13.81
CA LEU A 99 -1.49 7.92 15.07
C LEU A 99 -0.02 8.34 15.07
N ILE A 100 0.71 8.15 13.98
CA ILE A 100 2.12 8.57 13.90
C ILE A 100 2.25 10.08 14.15
N LYS A 101 1.34 10.89 13.60
CA LYS A 101 1.29 12.35 13.82
C LYS A 101 0.89 12.70 15.25
N ASP A 102 -0.20 12.12 15.75
CA ASP A 102 -0.74 12.39 17.09
C ASP A 102 0.27 12.10 18.21
N TYR A 103 1.15 11.11 18.01
CA TYR A 103 2.17 10.71 18.97
C TYR A 103 3.58 11.21 18.59
N HIS A 104 3.70 12.08 17.58
CA HIS A 104 4.98 12.65 17.12
C HIS A 104 6.08 11.61 16.84
N LEU A 105 5.71 10.47 16.24
CA LEU A 105 6.61 9.32 16.07
C LEU A 105 7.43 9.36 14.79
N ALA A 106 7.19 10.32 13.89
CA ALA A 106 7.73 10.36 12.53
C ALA A 106 9.24 10.14 12.44
N ASP A 107 10.01 10.76 13.34
CA ASP A 107 11.49 10.69 13.34
C ASP A 107 12.02 9.32 13.79
N ASN A 108 11.24 8.59 14.59
CA ASN A 108 11.61 7.28 15.14
C ASN A 108 10.88 6.13 14.44
N PHE A 109 10.22 6.39 13.31
CA PHE A 109 9.42 5.42 12.59
C PHE A 109 10.04 5.13 11.22
N TYR A 110 10.40 3.86 11.02
CA TYR A 110 11.09 3.37 9.83
C TYR A 110 10.15 2.46 9.05
N PHE A 111 10.04 2.68 7.75
CA PHE A 111 9.29 1.79 6.86
C PHE A 111 10.25 0.86 6.14
N PHE A 112 10.07 -0.44 6.33
CA PHE A 112 10.77 -1.47 5.62
C PHE A 112 9.87 -2.06 4.53
N ASN A 113 10.21 -1.73 3.28
CA ASN A 113 9.45 -2.10 2.10
C ASN A 113 9.89 -3.47 1.59
N VAL A 114 9.03 -4.49 1.75
CA VAL A 114 9.34 -5.86 1.33
C VAL A 114 8.72 -6.24 -0.01
N SER A 115 8.21 -5.26 -0.77
CA SER A 115 7.50 -5.50 -2.04
C SER A 115 8.31 -6.34 -3.04
N SER A 116 9.63 -6.21 -3.03
CA SER A 116 10.54 -6.91 -3.95
C SER A 116 10.66 -8.42 -3.69
N PHE A 117 10.41 -8.88 -2.47
CA PHE A 117 10.53 -10.29 -2.07
C PHE A 117 9.30 -10.82 -1.32
N LYS A 118 8.17 -10.08 -1.32
CA LYS A 118 6.95 -10.45 -0.58
C LYS A 118 6.38 -11.83 -0.96
N ASP A 119 6.57 -12.23 -2.22
CA ASP A 119 6.04 -13.48 -2.78
C ASP A 119 7.00 -14.66 -2.59
N ASP A 120 8.19 -14.42 -2.03
CA ASP A 120 9.12 -15.46 -1.67
C ASP A 120 8.57 -16.27 -0.49
N LYS A 121 8.68 -17.60 -0.56
CA LYS A 121 8.18 -18.49 0.50
C LYS A 121 8.86 -18.26 1.86
N ASP A 122 10.07 -17.75 1.84
CA ASP A 122 10.92 -17.47 2.99
C ASP A 122 10.94 -15.99 3.38
N CYS A 123 10.03 -15.15 2.85
CA CYS A 123 9.97 -13.71 3.15
C CYS A 123 9.95 -13.42 4.66
N ILE A 124 9.08 -14.12 5.41
CA ILE A 124 8.97 -13.97 6.87
C ILE A 124 10.23 -14.47 7.59
N ASP A 125 10.85 -15.54 7.09
CA ASP A 125 12.09 -16.07 7.68
C ASP A 125 13.25 -15.08 7.48
N LYS A 126 13.40 -14.52 6.27
CA LYS A 126 14.38 -13.46 5.96
C LYS A 126 14.21 -12.23 6.85
N ILE A 127 12.96 -11.80 7.08
CA ILE A 127 12.65 -10.70 8.01
C ILE A 127 13.12 -11.06 9.43
N ASN A 128 12.76 -12.24 9.93
CA ASN A 128 13.13 -12.67 11.27
C ASN A 128 14.66 -12.79 11.44
N GLU A 129 15.37 -13.26 10.41
CA GLU A 129 16.84 -13.35 10.42
C GLU A 129 17.49 -11.97 10.47
N VAL A 130 17.07 -11.05 9.60
CA VAL A 130 17.67 -9.72 9.50
C VAL A 130 17.47 -8.88 10.76
N PHE A 131 16.33 -9.04 11.44
CA PHE A 131 16.05 -8.38 12.71
C PHE A 131 16.50 -9.19 13.95
N ASN A 132 17.18 -10.33 13.74
CA ASN A 132 17.62 -11.25 14.80
C ASN A 132 16.52 -11.63 15.80
N LEU A 133 15.34 -11.98 15.28
CA LEU A 133 14.15 -12.31 16.05
C LEU A 133 14.13 -13.80 16.39
N GLU A 134 14.69 -14.15 17.55
CA GLU A 134 14.77 -15.55 18.00
C GLU A 134 13.51 -15.99 18.78
N ASP A 135 13.20 -15.30 19.87
CA ASP A 135 12.14 -15.68 20.81
C ASP A 135 10.75 -15.16 20.40
N ASN A 136 10.69 -13.97 19.81
CA ASN A 136 9.46 -13.31 19.41
C ASN A 136 9.51 -13.00 17.92
N LYS A 137 8.93 -13.89 17.10
CA LYS A 137 8.98 -13.81 15.65
C LYS A 137 7.80 -13.06 15.04
N VAL A 138 8.07 -12.39 13.93
CA VAL A 138 7.04 -11.97 12.97
C VAL A 138 6.41 -13.21 12.36
N THR A 139 5.08 -13.24 12.33
CA THR A 139 4.28 -14.34 11.75
C THR A 139 3.52 -13.92 10.49
N SER A 140 3.33 -12.62 10.29
CA SER A 140 2.56 -12.04 9.20
C SER A 140 2.95 -10.60 8.96
N ILE A 141 2.73 -10.14 7.73
CA ILE A 141 2.91 -8.74 7.30
C ILE A 141 1.58 -8.26 6.69
N PRO A 142 1.24 -6.96 6.78
CA PRO A 142 1.98 -5.89 7.44
C PRO A 142 2.05 -6.02 8.97
N THR A 143 3.15 -5.56 9.59
CA THR A 143 3.35 -5.56 11.05
C THR A 143 4.23 -4.39 11.51
N ILE A 144 4.22 -4.08 12.81
CA ILE A 144 5.14 -3.14 13.45
C ILE A 144 5.93 -3.86 14.55
N ILE A 145 7.24 -3.64 14.53
CA ILE A 145 8.17 -4.05 15.58
C ILE A 145 8.58 -2.80 16.36
N TYR A 146 8.49 -2.87 17.67
CA TYR A 146 9.06 -1.87 18.57
C TYR A 146 10.40 -2.35 19.10
N PHE A 147 11.43 -1.56 18.81
CA PHE A 147 12.78 -1.77 19.33
C PHE A 147 13.06 -0.83 20.48
N LYS A 148 13.73 -1.37 21.50
CA LYS A 148 14.23 -0.62 22.64
C LYS A 148 15.64 -1.11 22.97
N ASP A 149 16.58 -0.18 23.07
CA ASP A 149 18.00 -0.44 23.33
C ASP A 149 18.59 -1.48 22.36
N GLY A 150 18.23 -1.37 21.07
CA GLY A 150 18.69 -2.26 20.00
C GLY A 150 18.08 -3.67 20.00
N LYS A 151 17.08 -3.95 20.86
CA LYS A 151 16.41 -5.25 20.93
C LYS A 151 14.92 -5.13 20.61
N ALA A 152 14.39 -6.11 19.90
CA ALA A 152 12.95 -6.20 19.64
C ALA A 152 12.20 -6.44 20.96
N SER A 153 11.51 -5.42 21.45
CA SER A 153 10.80 -5.47 22.73
C SER A 153 9.35 -5.92 22.55
N ASN A 154 8.70 -5.56 21.45
CA ASN A 154 7.31 -5.92 21.19
C ASN A 154 7.05 -5.99 19.68
N ILE A 155 6.15 -6.89 19.25
CA ILE A 155 5.77 -7.10 17.86
C ILE A 155 4.25 -7.21 17.80
N ILE A 156 3.62 -6.48 16.88
CA ILE A 156 2.19 -6.65 16.61
C ILE A 156 1.99 -7.99 15.91
N LYS A 157 1.41 -8.95 16.64
CA LYS A 157 1.05 -10.25 16.09
C LYS A 157 -0.37 -10.20 15.57
N ASN A 158 -0.53 -10.47 14.28
CA ASN A 158 -1.83 -10.79 13.75
C ASN A 158 -2.09 -12.29 13.96
N GLU A 159 -2.96 -12.62 14.90
CA GLU A 159 -3.41 -14.01 15.12
C GLU A 159 -4.57 -14.41 14.19
N GLY A 160 -5.01 -13.50 13.30
CA GLY A 160 -6.10 -13.70 12.35
C GLY A 160 -5.66 -13.83 10.88
N ARG A 161 -6.63 -14.00 9.98
CA ARG A 161 -6.42 -14.00 8.51
C ARG A 161 -6.52 -12.61 7.87
N GLY A 162 -6.34 -11.54 8.65
CA GLY A 162 -6.49 -10.16 8.20
C GLY A 162 -5.17 -9.43 8.07
N ILE A 163 -5.23 -8.14 7.74
CA ILE A 163 -4.12 -7.21 7.94
C ILE A 163 -4.10 -6.72 9.40
N MET A 164 -2.94 -6.24 9.88
CA MET A 164 -2.85 -5.66 11.23
C MET A 164 -3.83 -4.50 11.41
N SER A 165 -4.32 -4.29 12.62
CA SER A 165 -5.20 -3.15 12.94
C SER A 165 -4.43 -1.99 13.57
N VAL A 166 -4.82 -0.77 13.22
CA VAL A 166 -4.24 0.46 13.82
C VAL A 166 -4.49 0.52 15.34
N GLY A 167 -5.58 -0.09 15.82
CA GLY A 167 -5.85 -0.24 17.25
C GLY A 167 -4.84 -1.13 17.99
N GLU A 168 -4.23 -2.12 17.34
CA GLU A 168 -3.13 -2.90 17.95
C GLU A 168 -1.87 -2.06 18.11
N PHE A 169 -1.61 -1.14 17.18
CA PHE A 169 -0.51 -0.19 17.32
C PHE A 169 -0.77 0.77 18.48
N GLN A 170 -1.98 1.31 18.61
CA GLN A 170 -2.33 2.14 19.76
C GLN A 170 -2.14 1.41 21.09
N LYS A 171 -2.58 0.15 21.20
CA LYS A 171 -2.32 -0.69 22.39
C LYS A 171 -0.84 -0.86 22.67
N MET A 172 -0.02 -1.06 21.63
CA MET A 172 1.44 -1.14 21.77
C MET A 172 2.01 0.18 22.33
N LEU A 173 1.55 1.34 21.85
CA LEU A 173 1.96 2.64 22.38
C LEU A 173 1.60 2.79 23.87
N ASP A 174 0.36 2.43 24.23
CA ASP A 174 -0.14 2.50 25.61
C ASP A 174 0.67 1.60 26.56
N ILE A 175 0.97 0.35 26.14
CA ILE A 175 1.77 -0.61 26.93
C ILE A 175 3.19 -0.09 27.16
N ASN A 176 3.74 0.61 26.17
CA ASN A 176 5.09 1.18 26.25
C ASN A 176 5.13 2.56 26.93
N GLY A 177 3.98 3.06 27.41
CA GLY A 177 3.88 4.33 28.14
C GLY A 177 4.06 5.56 27.26
N VAL A 178 3.85 5.44 25.95
CA VAL A 178 3.91 6.58 25.02
C VAL A 178 2.58 7.31 25.08
N THR A 179 2.60 8.59 25.41
CA THR A 179 1.40 9.44 25.51
C THR A 179 1.27 10.35 24.30
N LYS A 180 0.03 10.69 23.93
CA LYS A 180 -0.22 11.78 22.98
C LYS A 180 0.29 13.09 23.58
N GLU A 181 1.01 13.87 22.80
CA GLU A 181 1.43 15.23 23.17
C GLU A 181 0.47 16.29 22.65
#